data_AF-A0A357BRQ7-F1
#
_entry.id   AF-A0A357BRQ7-F1
#
_cell.length_a   1.000
_cell.length_b   1.000
_cell.length_c   1.000
_cell.angle_alpha   90.00
_cell.angle_beta   90.00
_cell.angle_gamma   90.00
#
_symmetry.space_group_name_H-M   'P 1'
#
loop_
_entity.id
_entity.type
_entity.pdbx_description
1 polymer ?
#
loop_
_entity_poly.entity_id
_entity_poly.type
_entity_poly.pdbx_seq_one_letter_code
_entity_poly.pdbx_strand_id
1 'polypeptide(L)'
;MGKASKKKRKDFENKETKQYTSEENKALSSFFTKYGFWVALFLITTTALLIYSNTFSSPFQFDDTSSIVENYQIRDLKNFWPPSGTRYIGVLSFALNYHFNELNIFGYHLVNIIIHIINSILVWWLVILTFKTPAMRVYVGQGFRAC
;
A
#
# COMPACT_ATOMS: atom_id res chain seq x y z
N MET A 1 0.69 25.16 -57.06
CA MET A 1 1.14 23.75 -57.11
C MET A 1 1.77 23.26 -55.78
N GLY A 2 1.12 23.40 -54.61
CA GLY A 2 1.81 23.20 -53.31
C GLY A 2 1.14 22.34 -52.23
N LYS A 3 -0.07 21.79 -52.46
CA LYS A 3 -0.84 21.11 -51.39
C LYS A 3 -0.50 19.63 -51.22
N ALA A 4 -0.08 18.93 -52.29
CA ALA A 4 0.22 17.50 -52.26
C ALA A 4 1.52 17.16 -51.50
N SER A 5 2.55 18.00 -51.59
CA SER A 5 3.84 17.81 -50.90
C SER A 5 3.73 18.01 -49.38
N LYS A 6 2.97 19.04 -48.93
CA LYS A 6 2.73 19.29 -47.50
C LYS A 6 1.92 18.17 -46.82
N LYS A 7 0.99 17.55 -47.54
CA LYS A 7 0.19 16.41 -47.04
C LYS A 7 1.07 15.18 -46.78
N LYS A 8 1.90 14.82 -47.77
CA LYS A 8 2.80 13.66 -47.68
C LYS A 8 3.82 13.79 -46.53
N ARG A 9 4.31 15.01 -46.26
CA ARG A 9 5.20 15.30 -45.12
C ARG A 9 4.48 15.12 -43.78
N LYS A 10 3.25 15.64 -43.64
CA LYS A 10 2.44 15.46 -42.42
C LYS A 10 2.11 13.99 -42.16
N ASP A 11 1.83 13.22 -43.20
CA ASP A 11 1.52 11.79 -43.07
C ASP A 11 2.74 10.99 -42.60
N PHE A 12 3.95 11.41 -42.97
CA PHE A 12 5.21 10.80 -42.54
C PHE A 12 5.55 11.17 -41.08
N GLU A 13 5.45 12.45 -40.72
CA GLU A 13 5.64 12.93 -39.32
C GLU A 13 4.63 12.25 -38.36
N ASN A 14 3.37 12.08 -38.79
CA ASN A 14 2.35 11.35 -38.02
C ASN A 14 2.69 9.86 -37.87
N LYS A 15 3.34 9.24 -38.86
CA LYS A 15 3.69 7.82 -38.82
C LYS A 15 4.88 7.57 -37.88
N GLU A 16 5.88 8.45 -37.92
CA GLU A 16 7.03 8.39 -37.01
C GLU A 16 6.63 8.66 -35.56
N THR A 17 5.81 9.69 -35.29
CA THR A 17 5.30 9.96 -33.93
C THR A 17 4.43 8.82 -33.41
N LYS A 18 3.59 8.21 -34.26
CA LYS A 18 2.75 7.07 -33.87
C LYS A 18 3.57 5.79 -33.63
N GLN A 19 4.66 5.60 -34.37
CA GLN A 19 5.59 4.49 -34.15
C GLN A 19 6.40 4.68 -32.86
N TYR A 20 6.90 5.90 -32.60
CA TYR A 20 7.63 6.23 -31.38
C TYR A 20 6.77 6.04 -30.12
N THR A 21 5.57 6.63 -30.11
CA THR A 21 4.62 6.45 -29.00
C THR A 21 4.17 5.00 -28.83
N SER A 22 4.06 4.21 -29.90
CA SER A 22 3.76 2.78 -29.83
C SER A 22 4.87 1.99 -29.13
N GLU A 23 6.12 2.19 -29.53
CA GLU A 23 7.27 1.50 -28.92
C GLU A 23 7.48 1.91 -27.47
N GLU A 24 7.31 3.20 -27.14
CA GLU A 24 7.37 3.71 -25.78
C GLU A 24 6.28 3.08 -24.88
N ASN A 25 5.02 3.04 -25.32
CA ASN A 25 3.94 2.40 -24.58
C ASN A 25 4.15 0.90 -24.39
N LYS A 26 4.72 0.22 -25.40
CA LYS A 26 5.05 -1.21 -25.31
C LYS A 26 6.18 -1.46 -24.31
N ALA A 27 7.20 -0.61 -24.31
CA ALA A 27 8.29 -0.65 -23.33
C ALA A 27 7.78 -0.37 -21.91
N LEU A 28 6.92 0.64 -21.73
CA LEU A 28 6.27 0.95 -20.45
C LEU A 28 5.42 -0.22 -19.96
N SER A 29 4.55 -0.78 -20.80
CA SER A 29 3.71 -1.92 -20.41
C SER A 29 4.53 -3.15 -20.02
N SER A 30 5.59 -3.45 -20.77
CA SER A 30 6.56 -4.51 -20.46
C SER A 30 7.23 -4.27 -19.11
N PHE A 31 7.66 -3.04 -18.84
CA PHE A 31 8.24 -2.63 -17.57
C PHE A 31 7.26 -2.83 -16.42
N PHE A 32 6.02 -2.34 -16.54
CA PHE A 32 4.99 -2.51 -15.51
C PHE A 32 4.59 -3.97 -15.31
N THR A 33 4.57 -4.81 -16.35
CA THR A 33 4.30 -6.25 -16.17
C THR A 33 5.42 -6.98 -15.44
N LYS A 34 6.69 -6.57 -15.62
CA LYS A 34 7.84 -7.21 -14.98
C LYS A 34 8.09 -6.69 -13.56
N TYR A 35 7.95 -5.39 -13.35
CA TYR A 35 8.29 -4.72 -12.09
C TYR A 35 7.08 -4.26 -11.28
N GLY A 36 5.85 -4.44 -11.78
CA GLY A 36 4.64 -3.91 -11.18
C GLY A 36 4.42 -4.32 -9.72
N PHE A 37 4.80 -5.54 -9.35
CA PHE A 37 4.77 -6.00 -7.96
C PHE A 37 5.67 -5.14 -7.06
N TRP A 38 6.93 -4.94 -7.46
CA TRP A 38 7.89 -4.14 -6.70
C TRP A 38 7.54 -2.65 -6.68
N VAL A 39 7.04 -2.12 -7.80
CA VAL A 39 6.53 -0.75 -7.88
C VAL A 39 5.37 -0.56 -6.90
N ALA A 40 4.42 -1.49 -6.84
CA ALA A 40 3.30 -1.43 -5.90
C ALA A 40 3.77 -1.47 -4.45
N LEU A 41 4.69 -2.38 -4.09
CA LEU A 41 5.27 -2.44 -2.75
C LEU A 41 5.97 -1.13 -2.36
N PHE A 42 6.77 -0.58 -3.27
CA PHE A 42 7.47 0.69 -3.07
C PHE A 42 6.47 1.84 -2.86
N LEU A 43 5.46 1.95 -3.70
CA LEU A 43 4.45 3.00 -3.61
C LEU A 43 3.64 2.90 -2.30
N ILE A 44 3.18 1.71 -1.92
CA ILE A 44 2.44 1.50 -0.67
C ILE A 44 3.29 1.90 0.53
N THR A 45 4.53 1.42 0.58
CA THR A 45 5.44 1.66 1.71
C THR A 45 5.80 3.14 1.83
N THR A 46 6.20 3.77 0.73
CA THR A 46 6.56 5.20 0.73
C THR A 46 5.37 6.09 1.05
N THR A 47 4.18 5.79 0.52
CA THR A 47 2.96 6.55 0.82
C THR A 47 2.60 6.45 2.30
N ALA A 48 2.65 5.25 2.89
CA ALA A 48 2.42 5.07 4.32
C ALA A 48 3.42 5.88 5.16
N LEU A 49 4.72 5.80 4.86
CA LEU A 49 5.74 6.56 5.57
C LEU A 49 5.52 8.07 5.45
N LEU A 50 5.14 8.58 4.28
CA LEU A 50 4.89 10.01 4.07
C LEU A 50 3.68 10.49 4.89
N ILE A 51 2.56 9.77 4.84
CA ILE A 51 1.33 10.13 5.57
C ILE A 51 1.58 10.13 7.09
N TYR A 52 2.29 9.11 7.60
CA TYR A 52 2.54 8.95 9.03
C TYR A 52 3.86 9.57 9.51
N SER A 53 4.62 10.24 8.65
CA SER A 53 5.93 10.82 8.99
C SER A 53 5.87 11.79 10.18
N ASN A 54 4.77 12.53 10.31
CA ASN A 54 4.58 13.50 11.38
C ASN A 54 4.03 12.88 12.69
N THR A 55 3.71 11.58 12.73
CA THR A 55 3.10 10.97 13.92
C THR A 55 4.14 10.50 14.94
N PHE A 56 5.41 10.33 14.56
CA PHE A 56 6.47 9.81 15.44
C PHE A 56 6.69 10.64 16.72
N SER A 57 6.33 11.93 16.71
CA SER A 57 6.45 12.83 17.86
C SER A 57 5.10 13.18 18.50
N SER A 58 3.99 12.62 17.99
CA SER A 58 2.66 12.86 18.55
C SER A 58 2.50 12.07 19.86
N PRO A 59 2.06 12.70 20.96
CA PRO A 59 1.83 12.00 22.23
C PRO A 59 0.72 10.96 22.10
N PHE A 60 0.62 10.08 23.11
CA PHE A 60 -0.53 9.18 23.27
C PHE A 60 -1.82 9.99 23.37
N GLN A 61 -2.83 9.60 22.61
CA GLN A 61 -4.12 10.29 22.55
C GLN A 61 -5.27 9.28 22.63
N PHE A 62 -6.43 9.72 23.13
CA PHE A 62 -7.65 8.93 23.18
C PHE A 62 -7.48 7.57 23.90
N ASP A 63 -7.68 6.47 23.18
CA ASP A 63 -7.65 5.12 23.71
C ASP A 63 -6.23 4.62 24.02
N ASP A 64 -5.19 5.28 23.50
CA ASP A 64 -3.80 4.99 23.87
C ASP A 64 -3.57 5.17 25.37
N THR A 65 -4.17 6.21 25.97
CA THR A 65 -3.98 6.52 27.39
C THR A 65 -4.50 5.37 28.26
N SER A 66 -5.75 4.95 28.05
CA SER A 66 -6.34 3.85 28.81
C SER A 66 -5.75 2.48 28.46
N SER A 67 -5.28 2.29 27.22
CA SER A 67 -4.79 0.98 26.74
C SER A 67 -3.31 0.74 27.04
N ILE A 68 -2.51 1.80 27.15
CA ILE A 68 -1.05 1.75 27.26
C ILE A 68 -0.58 2.44 28.55
N VAL A 69 -0.89 3.72 28.73
CA VAL A 69 -0.32 4.54 29.81
C VAL A 69 -0.85 4.11 31.18
N GLU A 70 -2.18 4.02 31.30
CA GLU A 70 -2.90 3.67 32.54
C GLU A 70 -3.06 2.16 32.71
N ASN A 71 -2.78 1.38 31.68
CA ASN A 71 -2.92 -0.06 31.73
C ASN A 71 -1.71 -0.72 32.40
N TYR A 72 -1.76 -0.91 33.71
CA TYR A 72 -0.67 -1.57 34.42
C TYR A 72 -0.48 -3.06 34.05
N GLN A 73 -1.48 -3.70 33.42
CA GLN A 73 -1.37 -5.11 33.05
C GLN A 73 -0.29 -5.35 31.98
N ILE A 74 -0.04 -4.38 31.10
CA ILE A 74 0.94 -4.51 30.00
C ILE A 74 2.40 -4.46 30.47
N ARG A 75 2.64 -4.10 31.74
CA ARG A 75 4.00 -3.94 32.30
C ARG A 75 4.65 -5.26 32.68
N ASP A 76 3.88 -6.33 32.83
CA ASP A 76 4.38 -7.69 33.10
C ASP A 76 3.77 -8.69 32.10
N LEU A 77 4.63 -9.30 31.28
CA LEU A 77 4.26 -10.32 30.29
C LEU A 77 3.63 -11.56 30.94
N LYS A 78 3.88 -11.83 32.22
CA LYS A 78 3.26 -12.95 32.95
C LYS A 78 1.75 -12.80 33.05
N ASN A 79 1.22 -11.57 33.00
CA ASN A 79 -0.22 -11.31 33.05
C ASN A 79 -0.98 -11.83 31.82
N PHE A 80 -0.25 -12.20 30.76
CA PHE A 80 -0.84 -12.69 29.50
C PHE A 80 -0.95 -14.21 29.45
N TRP A 81 -0.61 -14.93 30.53
CA TRP A 81 -0.82 -16.36 30.61
C TRP A 81 -1.70 -16.73 31.83
N PRO A 82 -2.84 -17.41 31.64
CA PRO A 82 -3.39 -17.90 30.37
C PRO A 82 -3.99 -16.79 29.48
N PRO A 83 -4.11 -17.01 28.15
CA PRO A 83 -4.72 -16.04 27.25
C PRO A 83 -6.17 -15.71 27.63
N SER A 84 -6.49 -14.42 27.74
CA SER A 84 -7.82 -13.95 28.14
C SER A 84 -8.19 -12.61 27.48
N GLY A 85 -9.49 -12.30 27.48
CA GLY A 85 -10.03 -11.05 26.95
C GLY A 85 -10.29 -11.05 25.44
N THR A 86 -11.04 -10.04 24.97
CA THR A 86 -11.51 -9.94 23.56
C THR A 86 -10.44 -9.40 22.61
N ARG A 87 -9.43 -8.68 23.13
CA ARG A 87 -8.33 -8.07 22.36
C ARG A 87 -6.96 -8.63 22.74
N TYR A 88 -6.89 -9.90 23.14
CA TYR A 88 -5.67 -10.53 23.67
C TYR A 88 -4.42 -10.22 22.83
N ILE A 89 -4.46 -10.47 21.52
CA ILE A 89 -3.31 -10.24 20.63
C ILE A 89 -2.91 -8.76 20.55
N GLY A 90 -3.89 -7.85 20.53
CA GLY A 90 -3.64 -6.41 20.50
C GLY A 90 -2.97 -5.92 21.78
N VAL A 91 -3.52 -6.31 22.93
CA VAL A 91 -2.98 -5.91 24.24
C VAL A 91 -1.61 -6.57 24.48
N LEU A 92 -1.42 -7.81 24.03
CA LEU A 92 -0.12 -8.48 24.06
C LEU A 92 0.93 -7.76 23.20
N SER A 93 0.53 -7.24 22.04
CA SER A 93 1.42 -6.41 21.20
C SER A 93 1.87 -5.15 21.93
N PHE A 94 0.97 -4.51 22.70
CA PHE A 94 1.33 -3.37 23.55
C PHE A 94 2.25 -3.76 24.71
N ALA A 95 2.04 -4.92 25.34
CA ALA A 95 2.91 -5.43 26.39
C ALA A 95 4.32 -5.75 25.88
N LEU A 96 4.42 -6.32 24.67
CA LEU A 96 5.71 -6.52 24.02
C LEU A 96 6.40 -5.19 23.70
N ASN A 97 5.66 -4.20 23.17
CA ASN A 97 6.21 -2.86 22.94
C ASN A 97 6.72 -2.23 24.25
N TYR A 98 5.94 -2.33 25.33
CA TYR A 98 6.32 -1.83 26.64
C TYR A 98 7.57 -2.55 27.16
N HIS A 99 7.69 -3.86 26.97
CA HIS A 99 8.85 -4.62 27.43
C HIS A 99 10.17 -4.15 26.80
N PHE A 100 10.15 -3.75 25.53
CA PHE A 100 11.36 -3.29 24.83
C PHE A 100 11.61 -1.78 24.93
N ASN A 101 10.55 -0.97 24.98
CA ASN A 101 10.65 0.48 24.82
C ASN A 101 9.90 1.29 25.90
N GLU A 102 9.32 0.62 26.90
CA GLU A 102 8.49 1.23 27.95
C GLU A 102 7.45 2.20 27.37
N LEU A 103 7.35 3.44 27.85
CA LEU A 103 6.44 4.46 27.34
C LEU A 103 7.07 5.33 26.23
N ASN A 104 8.11 4.84 25.55
CA ASN A 104 8.71 5.56 24.43
C ASN A 104 7.76 5.54 23.21
N ILE A 105 7.19 6.72 22.93
CA ILE A 105 6.18 6.96 21.91
C ILE A 105 6.63 6.54 20.50
N PHE A 106 7.92 6.73 20.18
CA PHE A 106 8.47 6.38 18.87
C PHE A 106 8.32 4.89 18.55
N GLY A 107 8.57 4.02 19.54
CA GLY A 107 8.48 2.56 19.37
C GLY A 107 7.06 2.11 19.02
N TYR A 108 6.05 2.69 19.68
CA TYR A 108 4.64 2.39 19.40
C TYR A 108 4.25 2.83 17.99
N HIS A 109 4.59 4.06 17.59
CA HIS A 109 4.27 4.54 16.24
C HIS A 109 5.00 3.76 15.15
N LEU A 110 6.26 3.38 15.38
CA LEU A 110 7.01 2.55 14.43
C LEU A 110 6.32 1.21 14.19
N VAL A 111 5.95 0.50 15.27
CA VAL A 111 5.26 -0.80 15.16
C VAL A 111 3.89 -0.65 14.53
N ASN A 112 3.13 0.39 14.88
CA ASN A 112 1.84 0.69 14.25
C ASN A 112 1.97 0.95 12.74
N ILE A 113 2.98 1.71 12.31
CA ILE A 113 3.24 1.99 10.89
C ILE A 113 3.63 0.71 10.15
N ILE A 114 4.45 -0.16 10.75
CA ILE A 114 4.80 -1.47 10.17
C ILE A 114 3.53 -2.31 9.97
N ILE A 115 2.66 -2.38 10.97
CA ILE A 115 1.38 -3.10 10.88
C ILE A 115 0.50 -2.49 9.78
N HIS A 116 0.44 -1.17 9.65
CA HIS A 116 -0.31 -0.50 8.59
C HIS A 116 0.25 -0.81 7.18
N ILE A 117 1.57 -0.85 7.01
CA ILE A 117 2.20 -1.22 5.74
C ILE A 117 1.85 -2.66 5.38
N ILE A 118 2.00 -3.60 6.32
CA ILE A 118 1.67 -5.02 6.11
C ILE A 118 0.20 -5.17 5.72
N ASN A 119 -0.71 -4.55 6.47
CA ASN A 119 -2.14 -4.61 6.17
C ASN A 119 -2.48 -4.00 4.79
N SER A 120 -1.83 -2.90 4.42
CA SER A 120 -2.03 -2.27 3.11
C SER A 120 -1.59 -3.19 1.97
N ILE A 121 -0.46 -3.90 2.13
CA ILE A 121 0.02 -4.91 1.18
C ILE A 121 -0.96 -6.09 1.11
N LEU A 122 -1.45 -6.57 2.25
CA LEU A 122 -2.43 -7.68 2.29
C LEU A 122 -3.74 -7.30 1.62
N VAL A 123 -4.26 -6.09 1.83
CA VAL A 123 -5.47 -5.58 1.18
C VAL A 123 -5.24 -5.45 -0.33
N TRP A 124 -4.12 -4.88 -0.76
CA TRP A 124 -3.77 -4.81 -2.18
C TRP A 124 -3.72 -6.21 -2.81
N TRP A 125 -3.11 -7.18 -2.12
CA TRP A 125 -3.03 -8.55 -2.60
C TRP A 125 -4.41 -9.22 -2.65
N LEU A 126 -5.25 -9.00 -1.63
CA LEU A 126 -6.63 -9.48 -1.60
C LEU A 126 -7.42 -8.94 -2.79
N VAL A 127 -7.30 -7.65 -3.11
CA VAL A 127 -7.96 -7.05 -4.27
C VAL A 127 -7.53 -7.72 -5.58
N ILE A 128 -6.23 -8.00 -5.76
CA ILE A 128 -5.73 -8.75 -6.92
C ILE A 128 -6.35 -10.15 -6.99
N LEU A 129 -6.42 -10.86 -5.85
CA LEU A 129 -7.03 -12.18 -5.78
C LEU A 129 -8.52 -12.13 -6.13
N THR A 130 -9.25 -11.14 -5.61
CA THR A 130 -10.67 -10.93 -5.93
C THR A 130 -10.88 -10.74 -7.42
N PHE A 131 -10.07 -9.92 -8.09
CA PHE A 131 -10.17 -9.72 -9.55
C PHE A 131 -9.81 -10.96 -10.37
N LYS A 132 -9.03 -11.91 -9.81
CA LYS A 132 -8.71 -13.18 -10.47
C LYS A 132 -9.83 -14.22 -10.41
N THR A 133 -10.82 -14.04 -9.53
CA THR A 133 -11.95 -14.96 -9.38
C THR A 133 -12.80 -15.03 -10.66
N PRO A 134 -13.44 -16.17 -10.97
CA PRO A 134 -14.26 -16.32 -12.17
C PRO A 134 -15.39 -15.29 -12.29
N ALA A 135 -16.01 -14.93 -11.16
CA ALA A 135 -17.11 -13.96 -11.11
C ALA A 135 -16.66 -12.57 -11.59
N MET A 136 -15.46 -12.13 -11.22
CA MET A 136 -14.93 -10.82 -11.62
C MET A 136 -14.15 -10.84 -12.94
N ARG A 137 -13.61 -12.00 -13.33
CA ARG A 137 -12.85 -12.17 -14.58
C ARG A 137 -13.67 -11.79 -15.82
N VAL A 138 -14.98 -12.04 -15.81
CA VAL A 138 -15.90 -11.68 -16.90
C VAL A 138 -15.89 -10.16 -17.15
N TYR A 139 -15.81 -9.34 -16.10
CA TYR A 139 -15.82 -7.88 -16.19
C TYR A 139 -14.44 -7.28 -16.50
N VAL A 140 -13.36 -7.94 -16.07
CA VAL A 140 -11.99 -7.47 -16.33
C VAL A 140 -11.56 -7.78 -17.77
N GLY A 141 -12.02 -8.90 -18.36
CA GLY A 141 -11.71 -9.28 -19.74
C GLY A 141 -12.61 -8.62 -20.80
N GLN A 142 -13.80 -8.18 -20.43
CA GLN A 142 -14.71 -7.43 -21.30
C GLN A 142 -14.46 -5.93 -21.12
N GLY A 143 -13.36 -5.44 -21.67
CA GLY A 143 -13.17 -3.99 -21.82
C GLY A 143 -14.38 -3.40 -22.54
N PHE A 144 -15.15 -2.56 -21.86
CA PHE A 144 -16.01 -1.50 -22.40
C PHE A 144 -16.60 -1.80 -23.79
N ARG A 145 -17.30 -2.93 -23.95
CA ARG A 145 -18.26 -3.05 -25.05
C ARG A 145 -19.55 -2.41 -24.56
N ALA A 146 -19.57 -1.08 -24.64
CA ALA A 146 -20.80 -0.32 -24.61
C ALA A 146 -21.74 -0.93 -25.66
N CYS A 147 -22.96 -1.23 -25.21
CA CYS A 147 -24.07 -1.59 -26.07
C CYS A 147 -24.41 -0.42 -27.01
#